data_AF-A0A375IBV6-F1
#
_entry.id   AF-A0A375IBV6-F1
#
_cell.length_a   1.000
_cell.length_b   1.000
_cell.length_c   1.000
_cell.angle_alpha   90.00
_cell.angle_beta   90.00
_cell.angle_gamma   90.00
#
_symmetry.space_group_name_H-M   'P 1'
#
loop_
_entity.id
_entity.type
_entity.pdbx_description
1 polymer ?
#
loop_
_entity_poly.entity_id
_entity_poly.type
_entity_poly.pdbx_seq_one_letter_code
_entity_poly.pdbx_strand_id
1 'polypeptide(L)'
;MLKLLGRIRPRLRQRLRYLDLSLNASRTVRIRVVERPGMWMESARLDAMLAEMRGIVQRGIGKDLDYGVLSGDPERLRRAVITLLYDRDSGRAIAFNALSVMPIELRGGPVEAIHLGLVMVDPGYRTQGLSWVLYGLTCILLFFRRGLRPVWISNVTQVPAIIGKVAEVFVSAYPNPFAPSRRSFEHLSVAREIMRSHRHVFGVDRAAGFDEARFVITDAYTGGSDNLKKTFDEAPKHRDARANELCRRELDYRRGDDFLQIACLDLASARKYLLREVPRDSLPAILYQVAFLAVGRITLPLFHWLNPREPMGDLRARKSP
;
A
#
# COMPACT_ATOMS: atom_id res chain seq x y z
N MET A 1 -1.14 41.82 11.94
CA MET A 1 -1.49 40.66 11.09
C MET A 1 -0.78 39.35 11.47
N LEU A 2 -0.08 39.26 12.63
CA LEU A 2 0.62 38.06 13.10
C LEU A 2 -0.14 37.23 14.17
N LYS A 3 -1.31 37.70 14.63
CA LYS A 3 -2.13 37.03 15.66
C LYS A 3 -3.18 36.06 15.09
N LEU A 4 -3.40 36.01 13.77
CA LEU A 4 -4.43 35.17 13.15
C LEU A 4 -3.98 33.73 12.82
N LEU A 5 -2.67 33.45 12.80
CA LEU A 5 -2.12 32.12 12.48
C LEU A 5 -2.04 31.17 13.69
N GLY A 6 -2.29 31.67 14.91
CA GLY A 6 -2.23 30.89 16.15
C GLY A 6 -3.43 29.95 16.39
N ARG A 7 -4.45 29.97 15.52
CA ARG A 7 -5.68 29.16 15.64
C ARG A 7 -5.90 28.21 14.45
N ILE A 8 -4.83 27.67 13.88
CA ILE A 8 -5.00 26.48 13.04
C ILE A 8 -5.46 25.34 13.96
N ARG A 9 -6.76 24.98 13.90
CA ARG A 9 -7.36 23.89 14.69
C ARG A 9 -6.42 22.67 14.67
N PRO A 10 -6.18 21.98 15.81
CA PRO A 10 -5.26 20.84 15.89
C PRO A 10 -5.57 19.74 14.86
N ARG A 11 -6.85 19.57 14.50
CA ARG A 11 -7.30 18.68 13.42
C ARG A 11 -6.75 19.04 12.03
N LEU A 12 -6.57 20.33 11.73
CA LEU A 12 -6.04 20.79 10.45
C LEU A 12 -4.52 20.55 10.35
N ARG A 13 -3.78 20.77 11.46
CA ARG A 13 -2.36 20.41 11.57
C ARG A 13 -2.12 18.91 11.47
N GLN A 14 -2.97 18.09 12.10
CA GLN A 14 -2.91 16.63 11.98
C GLN A 14 -3.18 16.16 10.54
N ARG A 15 -4.18 16.71 9.84
CA ARG A 15 -4.46 16.42 8.44
C ARG A 15 -3.35 16.82 7.46
N LEU A 16 -2.55 17.83 7.81
CA LEU A 16 -1.35 18.16 7.05
C LEU A 16 -0.24 17.12 7.27
N ARG A 17 -0.14 16.58 8.49
CA ARG A 17 0.90 15.62 8.89
C ARG A 17 0.59 14.17 8.51
N TYR A 18 -0.66 13.75 8.47
CA TYR A 18 -1.10 12.41 8.08
C TYR A 18 -2.32 12.50 7.16
N LEU A 19 -2.38 11.62 6.17
CA LEU A 19 -3.54 11.48 5.29
C LEU A 19 -4.77 10.98 6.08
N ASP A 20 -5.86 11.74 6.07
CA ASP A 20 -7.20 11.26 6.43
C ASP A 20 -8.20 11.88 5.44
N LEU A 21 -8.36 11.21 4.31
CA LEU A 21 -9.18 11.66 3.19
C LEU A 21 -10.42 10.81 3.04
N SER A 22 -11.50 11.44 2.60
CA SER A 22 -12.71 10.74 2.18
C SER A 22 -13.14 11.26 0.81
N LEU A 23 -13.48 10.35 -0.08
CA LEU A 23 -13.92 10.66 -1.44
C LEU A 23 -15.00 9.69 -1.88
N ASN A 24 -15.91 10.14 -2.76
CA ASN A 24 -16.91 9.25 -3.35
C ASN A 24 -16.30 8.63 -4.61
N ALA A 25 -16.22 7.30 -4.63
CA ALA A 25 -15.75 6.57 -5.81
C ALA A 25 -16.84 6.55 -6.90
N SER A 26 -18.08 6.36 -6.45
CA SER A 26 -19.29 6.24 -7.26
C SER A 26 -20.50 6.76 -6.48
N ARG A 27 -21.69 6.65 -7.07
CA ARG A 27 -22.95 6.92 -6.37
C ARG A 27 -23.20 5.97 -5.20
N THR A 28 -22.58 4.80 -5.17
CA THR A 28 -22.84 3.76 -4.17
C THR A 28 -21.67 3.53 -3.23
N VAL A 29 -20.46 3.99 -3.55
CA VAL A 29 -19.26 3.70 -2.75
C VAL A 29 -18.54 4.97 -2.30
N ARG A 30 -18.28 5.05 -1.00
CA ARG A 30 -17.41 6.05 -0.36
C ARG A 30 -16.10 5.40 0.05
N ILE A 31 -14.99 6.05 -0.25
CA ILE A 31 -13.63 5.63 0.11
C ILE A 31 -13.14 6.52 1.24
N ARG A 32 -12.46 5.92 2.22
CA ARG A 32 -11.65 6.63 3.22
C ARG A 32 -10.22 6.10 3.20
N VAL A 33 -9.23 6.98 3.16
CA VAL A 33 -7.81 6.63 3.23
C VAL A 33 -7.19 7.27 4.47
N VAL A 34 -6.60 6.46 5.33
CA VAL A 34 -6.06 6.82 6.64
C VAL A 34 -4.60 6.39 6.74
N GLU A 35 -3.67 7.34 6.86
CA GLU A 35 -2.24 7.10 6.99
C GLU A 35 -1.83 7.09 8.47
N ARG A 36 -1.08 6.07 8.86
CA ARG A 36 -0.43 5.86 10.17
C ARG A 36 -1.39 6.14 11.34
N PRO A 37 -2.56 5.49 11.38
CA PRO A 37 -3.58 5.76 12.39
C PRO A 37 -3.04 5.61 13.83
N GLY A 38 -2.12 4.67 14.08
CA GLY A 38 -1.48 4.50 15.40
C GLY A 38 -0.62 5.68 15.87
N MET A 39 -0.37 6.69 15.02
CA MET A 39 0.40 7.88 15.39
C MET A 39 -0.46 9.05 15.91
N TRP A 40 -1.77 9.04 15.65
CA TRP A 40 -2.61 10.23 15.89
C TRP A 40 -4.08 9.94 16.15
N MET A 41 -4.60 8.77 15.80
CA MET A 41 -5.99 8.41 16.02
C MET A 41 -6.22 8.07 17.49
N GLU A 42 -7.30 8.58 18.05
CA GLU A 42 -7.77 8.23 19.40
C GLU A 42 -8.12 6.74 19.47
N SER A 43 -7.77 6.08 20.59
CA SER A 43 -7.93 4.63 20.76
C SER A 43 -9.33 4.13 20.44
N ALA A 44 -10.38 4.78 20.96
CA ALA A 44 -11.77 4.39 20.69
C ALA A 44 -12.12 4.40 19.19
N ARG A 45 -11.57 5.34 18.42
CA ARG A 45 -11.80 5.42 16.96
C ARG A 45 -10.97 4.38 16.21
N LEU A 46 -9.77 4.11 16.70
CA LEU A 46 -8.89 3.08 16.15
C LEU A 46 -9.49 1.69 16.34
N ASP A 47 -10.03 1.41 17.54
CA ASP A 47 -10.71 0.17 17.87
C ASP A 47 -11.97 -0.02 17.03
N ALA A 48 -12.76 1.04 16.84
CA ALA A 48 -13.91 1.00 15.94
C ALA A 48 -13.50 0.67 14.49
N MET A 49 -12.44 1.29 13.97
CA MET A 49 -11.94 1.02 12.63
C MET A 49 -11.42 -0.43 12.49
N LEU A 50 -10.73 -0.95 13.51
CA LEU A 50 -10.29 -2.34 13.55
C LEU A 50 -11.48 -3.31 13.59
N ALA A 51 -12.52 -2.99 14.36
CA ALA A 51 -13.75 -3.78 14.40
C ALA A 51 -14.45 -3.83 13.04
N GLU A 52 -14.52 -2.71 12.31
CA GLU A 52 -15.04 -2.68 10.94
C GLU A 52 -14.26 -3.62 10.01
N MET A 53 -12.92 -3.57 10.08
CA MET A 53 -12.04 -4.41 9.26
C MET A 53 -12.18 -5.90 9.62
N ARG A 54 -12.17 -6.24 10.91
CA ARG A 54 -12.39 -7.62 11.39
C ARG A 54 -13.77 -8.14 10.97
N GLY A 55 -14.79 -7.30 10.99
CA GLY A 55 -16.11 -7.64 10.47
C GLY A 55 -16.11 -8.02 8.98
N ILE A 56 -15.34 -7.32 8.15
CA ILE A 56 -15.16 -7.67 6.73
C ILE A 56 -14.46 -9.03 6.61
N VAL A 57 -13.40 -9.26 7.40
CA VAL A 57 -12.68 -10.55 7.40
C VAL A 57 -13.61 -11.70 7.80
N GLN A 58 -14.36 -11.54 8.89
CA GLN A 58 -15.28 -12.57 9.37
C GLN A 58 -16.33 -12.94 8.31
N ARG A 59 -16.86 -11.97 7.57
CA ARG A 59 -17.78 -12.24 6.45
C ARG A 59 -17.08 -12.85 5.23
N GLY A 60 -15.80 -12.52 5.02
CA GLY A 60 -15.02 -12.96 3.87
C GLY A 60 -14.49 -14.40 3.97
N ILE A 61 -14.01 -14.80 5.15
CA ILE A 61 -13.34 -16.09 5.38
C ILE A 61 -13.91 -16.90 6.56
N GLY A 62 -14.90 -16.36 7.29
CA GLY A 62 -15.58 -17.08 8.39
C GLY A 62 -14.75 -17.28 9.66
N LYS A 63 -13.54 -16.73 9.73
CA LYS A 63 -12.63 -16.85 10.87
C LYS A 63 -11.94 -15.52 11.17
N ASP A 64 -11.51 -15.36 12.42
CA ASP A 64 -10.62 -14.28 12.80
C ASP A 64 -9.22 -14.47 12.19
N LEU A 65 -8.57 -13.35 11.92
CA LEU A 65 -7.22 -13.33 11.36
C LEU A 65 -6.34 -12.42 12.22
N ASP A 66 -5.41 -13.04 12.94
CA ASP A 66 -4.38 -12.33 13.70
C ASP A 66 -3.15 -12.06 12.81
N TYR A 67 -3.36 -11.27 11.75
CA TYR A 67 -2.34 -10.98 10.74
C TYR A 67 -2.28 -9.50 10.39
N GLY A 68 -1.06 -8.99 10.21
CA GLY A 68 -0.83 -7.60 9.84
C GLY A 68 -1.44 -6.64 10.87
N VAL A 69 -2.18 -5.63 10.39
CA VAL A 69 -2.82 -4.61 11.24
C VAL A 69 -4.02 -5.14 12.05
N LEU A 70 -4.55 -6.31 11.71
CA LEU A 70 -5.72 -6.87 12.38
C LEU A 70 -5.40 -7.41 13.78
N SER A 71 -4.13 -7.64 14.08
CA SER A 71 -3.67 -7.98 15.43
C SER A 71 -3.90 -6.84 16.43
N GLY A 72 -4.09 -5.61 15.94
CA GLY A 72 -4.15 -4.42 16.78
C GLY A 72 -2.79 -3.96 17.30
N ASP A 73 -1.70 -4.57 16.85
CA ASP A 73 -0.33 -4.18 17.24
C ASP A 73 -0.09 -2.69 16.96
N PRO A 74 0.18 -1.87 18.00
CA PRO A 74 0.42 -0.45 17.85
C PRO A 74 1.54 -0.13 16.84
N GLU A 75 2.63 -0.90 16.80
CA GLU A 75 3.74 -0.61 15.91
C GLU A 75 3.38 -0.84 14.44
N ARG A 76 2.54 -1.85 14.16
CA ARG A 76 1.99 -2.07 12.81
C ARG A 76 1.06 -0.92 12.41
N LEU A 77 0.19 -0.47 13.32
CA LEU A 77 -0.75 0.62 13.07
C LEU A 77 -0.06 1.99 12.89
N ARG A 78 1.13 2.19 13.48
CA ARG A 78 1.97 3.38 13.26
C ARG A 78 2.59 3.44 11.87
N ARG A 79 2.66 2.30 11.17
CA ARG A 79 3.24 2.16 9.82
C ARG A 79 2.20 1.85 8.74
N ALA A 80 0.94 1.64 9.12
CA ALA A 80 -0.12 1.27 8.21
C ALA A 80 -0.62 2.45 7.35
N VAL A 81 -1.09 2.16 6.14
CA VAL A 81 -2.01 3.04 5.40
C VAL A 81 -3.24 2.23 5.04
N ILE A 82 -4.37 2.59 5.66
CA ILE A 82 -5.62 1.85 5.59
C ILE A 82 -6.56 2.55 4.61
N THR A 83 -7.10 1.78 3.67
CA THR A 83 -8.13 2.21 2.74
C THR A 83 -9.38 1.43 3.03
N LEU A 84 -10.46 2.11 3.41
CA LEU A 84 -11.77 1.51 3.70
C LEU A 84 -12.78 1.96 2.65
N LEU A 85 -13.56 1.01 2.18
CA LEU A 85 -14.68 1.26 1.28
C LEU A 85 -15.97 1.03 2.06
N TYR A 86 -16.88 1.98 1.92
CA TYR A 86 -18.18 1.99 2.54
C TYR A 86 -19.26 1.99 1.46
N ASP A 87 -20.26 1.16 1.66
CA ASP A 87 -21.54 1.30 0.98
C ASP A 87 -22.20 2.62 1.43
N ARG A 88 -22.61 3.46 0.49
CA ARG A 88 -23.12 4.82 0.80
C ARG A 88 -24.50 4.81 1.41
N ASP A 89 -25.32 3.82 1.06
CA ASP A 89 -26.72 3.77 1.48
C ASP A 89 -26.82 3.25 2.91
N SER A 90 -26.12 2.16 3.22
CA SER A 90 -26.08 1.57 4.57
C SER A 90 -25.01 2.17 5.49
N GLY A 91 -24.00 2.84 4.92
CA GLY A 91 -22.82 3.29 5.66
C GLY A 91 -21.88 2.15 6.08
N ARG A 92 -22.14 0.90 5.69
CA ARG A 92 -21.40 -0.28 6.13
C ARG A 92 -20.06 -0.40 5.42
N ALA A 93 -19.02 -0.80 6.13
CA ALA A 93 -17.72 -1.14 5.54
C ALA A 93 -17.82 -2.45 4.73
N ILE A 94 -17.41 -2.40 3.45
CA ILE A 94 -17.56 -3.49 2.46
C ILE A 94 -16.22 -4.04 1.96
N ALA A 95 -15.14 -3.26 2.04
CA ALA A 95 -13.81 -3.73 1.65
C ALA A 95 -12.73 -2.90 2.34
N PHE A 96 -11.54 -3.47 2.46
CA PHE A 96 -10.37 -2.71 2.87
C PHE A 96 -9.09 -3.17 2.16
N ASN A 97 -8.12 -2.25 2.11
CA ASN A 97 -6.71 -2.55 1.91
C ASN A 97 -5.92 -1.99 3.11
N ALA A 98 -5.04 -2.80 3.69
CA ALA A 98 -4.04 -2.37 4.65
C ALA A 98 -2.62 -2.47 4.09
N LEU A 99 -2.07 -1.33 3.67
CA LEU A 99 -0.67 -1.18 3.26
C LEU A 99 0.24 -1.03 4.48
N SER A 100 1.52 -1.41 4.36
CA SER A 100 2.55 -1.13 5.37
C SER A 100 3.70 -0.32 4.79
N VAL A 101 4.13 0.73 5.49
CA VAL A 101 5.31 1.52 5.13
C VAL A 101 6.56 0.91 5.78
N MET A 102 7.55 0.57 4.94
CA MET A 102 8.79 -0.08 5.33
C MET A 102 9.98 0.86 5.08
N PRO A 103 10.66 1.35 6.13
CA PRO A 103 11.90 2.08 5.96
C PRO A 103 13.02 1.12 5.52
N ILE A 104 13.62 1.38 4.37
CA ILE A 104 14.73 0.60 3.80
C ILE A 104 15.92 1.53 3.57
N GLU A 105 17.11 0.95 3.40
CA GLU A 105 18.30 1.70 3.04
C GLU A 105 18.73 1.36 1.62
N LEU A 106 18.74 2.34 0.73
CA LEU A 106 19.20 2.16 -0.65
C LEU A 106 20.32 3.14 -0.92
N ARG A 107 21.43 2.65 -1.48
CA ARG A 107 22.61 3.46 -1.83
C ARG A 107 23.13 4.31 -0.65
N GLY A 108 23.08 3.74 0.57
CA GLY A 108 23.50 4.40 1.80
C GLY A 108 22.56 5.49 2.32
N GLY A 109 21.34 5.60 1.76
CA GLY A 109 20.34 6.60 2.17
C GLY A 109 19.01 5.96 2.59
N PRO A 110 18.28 6.57 3.54
CA PRO A 110 16.97 6.08 3.95
C PRO A 110 15.91 6.34 2.86
N VAL A 111 15.16 5.30 2.51
CA VAL A 111 14.05 5.33 1.56
C VAL A 111 12.85 4.60 2.18
N GLU A 112 11.63 4.91 1.75
CA GLU A 112 10.44 4.17 2.17
C GLU A 112 9.90 3.31 1.02
N ALA A 113 9.79 2.00 1.25
CA ALA A 113 8.99 1.10 0.44
C ALA A 113 7.57 0.98 1.01
N ILE A 114 6.61 0.66 0.15
CA ILE A 114 5.23 0.37 0.53
C ILE A 114 4.95 -1.09 0.21
N HIS A 115 4.54 -1.86 1.21
CA HIS A 115 4.00 -3.19 1.02
C HIS A 115 2.48 -3.13 0.77
N LEU A 116 2.00 -3.80 -0.28
CA LEU A 116 0.58 -3.82 -0.66
C LEU A 116 -0.32 -4.55 0.34
N GLY A 117 0.25 -5.42 1.16
CA GLY A 117 -0.41 -5.97 2.34
C GLY A 117 -1.73 -6.67 2.06
N LEU A 118 -2.64 -6.59 3.04
CA LEU A 118 -3.88 -7.37 3.04
C LEU A 118 -5.01 -6.62 2.34
N VAL A 119 -5.60 -7.26 1.33
CA VAL A 119 -6.83 -6.80 0.68
C VAL A 119 -7.95 -7.78 0.97
N MET A 120 -9.07 -7.26 1.46
CA MET A 120 -10.26 -8.05 1.77
C MET A 120 -11.51 -7.36 1.24
N VAL A 121 -12.37 -8.12 0.58
CA VAL A 121 -13.63 -7.66 0.01
C VAL A 121 -14.74 -8.58 0.49
N ASP A 122 -15.80 -7.98 1.03
CA ASP A 122 -17.02 -8.66 1.41
C ASP A 122 -17.54 -9.49 0.21
N PRO A 123 -17.85 -10.79 0.38
CA PRO A 123 -18.31 -11.65 -0.70
C PRO A 123 -19.48 -11.08 -1.50
N GLY A 124 -20.39 -10.35 -0.85
CA GLY A 124 -21.54 -9.72 -1.51
C GLY A 124 -21.18 -8.57 -2.47
N TYR A 125 -19.92 -8.10 -2.48
CA TYR A 125 -19.49 -6.89 -3.18
C TYR A 125 -18.31 -7.12 -4.15
N ARG A 126 -17.85 -8.36 -4.35
CA ARG A 126 -16.63 -8.69 -5.11
C ARG A 126 -16.66 -8.27 -6.60
N THR A 127 -17.82 -8.10 -7.21
CA THR A 127 -17.99 -7.81 -8.65
C THR A 127 -18.10 -6.32 -9.00
N GLN A 128 -17.98 -5.41 -8.04
CA GLN A 128 -18.24 -3.97 -8.26
C GLN A 128 -17.06 -3.18 -8.84
N GLY A 129 -16.06 -3.83 -9.45
CA GLY A 129 -14.93 -3.14 -10.09
C GLY A 129 -14.04 -2.34 -9.14
N LEU A 130 -14.00 -2.70 -7.86
CA LEU A 130 -13.31 -1.93 -6.80
C LEU A 130 -11.78 -2.14 -6.77
N SER A 131 -11.25 -3.00 -7.63
CA SER A 131 -9.83 -3.39 -7.62
C SER A 131 -8.89 -2.22 -7.86
N TRP A 132 -9.24 -1.24 -8.69
CA TRP A 132 -8.38 -0.06 -8.90
C TRP A 132 -8.17 0.69 -7.58
N VAL A 133 -9.24 0.90 -6.80
CA VAL A 133 -9.16 1.55 -5.48
C VAL A 133 -8.24 0.78 -4.55
N LEU A 134 -8.46 -0.54 -4.48
CA LEU A 134 -7.79 -1.41 -3.52
C LEU A 134 -6.34 -1.67 -3.87
N TYR A 135 -5.89 -1.57 -5.12
CA TYR A 135 -4.51 -1.88 -5.50
C TYR A 135 -3.68 -0.69 -5.97
N GLY A 136 -4.30 0.45 -6.33
CA GLY A 136 -3.57 1.57 -6.94
C GLY A 136 -3.87 2.95 -6.38
N LEU A 137 -5.12 3.27 -6.03
CA LEU A 137 -5.49 4.65 -5.64
C LEU A 137 -4.65 5.17 -4.47
N THR A 138 -4.47 4.36 -3.43
CA THR A 138 -3.72 4.77 -2.23
C THR A 138 -2.24 4.97 -2.54
N CYS A 139 -1.64 4.11 -3.38
CA CYS A 139 -0.27 4.30 -3.84
C CYS A 139 -0.11 5.61 -4.62
N ILE A 140 -1.08 5.98 -5.46
CA ILE A 140 -1.09 7.25 -6.18
C ILE A 140 -1.20 8.44 -5.23
N LEU A 141 -2.12 8.41 -4.26
CA LEU A 141 -2.25 9.47 -3.26
C LEU A 141 -0.95 9.66 -2.47
N LEU A 142 -0.29 8.56 -2.09
CA LEU A 142 1.01 8.58 -1.42
C LEU A 142 2.13 9.12 -2.33
N PHE A 143 2.13 8.78 -3.62
CA PHE A 143 3.07 9.32 -4.61
C PHE A 143 2.95 10.85 -4.74
N PHE A 144 1.73 11.37 -4.88
CA PHE A 144 1.48 12.82 -4.91
C PHE A 144 1.87 13.49 -3.59
N ARG A 145 1.49 12.89 -2.45
CA ARG A 145 1.86 13.38 -1.13
C ARG A 145 3.38 13.44 -0.93
N ARG A 146 4.12 12.49 -1.50
CA ARG A 146 5.59 12.45 -1.53
C ARG A 146 6.22 13.38 -2.57
N GLY A 147 5.41 14.15 -3.30
CA GLY A 147 5.85 15.16 -4.25
C GLY A 147 6.37 14.58 -5.54
N LEU A 148 5.68 13.55 -6.04
CA LEU A 148 6.02 12.89 -7.30
C LEU A 148 7.40 12.22 -7.29
N ARG A 149 7.95 11.96 -6.09
CA ARG A 149 9.17 11.18 -5.92
C ARG A 149 8.84 9.70 -6.10
N PRO A 150 9.67 8.94 -6.84
CA PRO A 150 9.45 7.52 -7.04
C PRO A 150 9.25 6.76 -5.73
N VAL A 151 8.37 5.78 -5.75
CA VAL A 151 8.04 4.95 -4.59
C VAL A 151 8.21 3.48 -4.92
N TRP A 152 9.00 2.78 -4.10
CA TRP A 152 9.11 1.33 -4.18
C TRP A 152 7.87 0.67 -3.61
N ILE A 153 7.32 -0.28 -4.36
CA ILE A 153 6.17 -1.08 -4.01
C ILE A 153 6.63 -2.53 -3.86
N SER A 154 6.13 -3.22 -2.85
CA SER A 154 6.33 -4.66 -2.68
C SER A 154 5.00 -5.38 -2.53
N ASN A 155 4.93 -6.61 -3.00
CA ASN A 155 3.80 -7.50 -2.83
C ASN A 155 4.32 -8.91 -2.57
N VAL A 156 3.68 -9.64 -1.65
CA VAL A 156 4.02 -11.02 -1.32
C VAL A 156 2.80 -11.89 -1.60
N THR A 157 2.93 -12.86 -2.50
CA THR A 157 1.78 -13.70 -2.89
C THR A 157 2.16 -14.99 -3.63
N GLN A 158 1.38 -16.04 -3.38
CA GLN A 158 1.27 -17.24 -4.22
C GLN A 158 0.04 -17.25 -5.14
N VAL A 159 -0.78 -16.19 -5.11
CA VAL A 159 -2.09 -16.18 -5.80
C VAL A 159 -1.96 -15.60 -7.22
N PRO A 160 -2.28 -16.37 -8.28
CA PRO A 160 -2.17 -15.91 -9.66
C PRO A 160 -2.95 -14.64 -9.98
N ALA A 161 -4.16 -14.50 -9.43
CA ALA A 161 -4.94 -13.27 -9.62
C ALA A 161 -4.22 -12.03 -9.09
N ILE A 162 -3.49 -12.15 -7.97
CA ILE A 162 -2.82 -11.03 -7.31
C ILE A 162 -1.52 -10.68 -8.04
N ILE A 163 -0.69 -11.66 -8.40
CA ILE A 163 0.54 -11.41 -9.16
C ILE A 163 0.24 -10.68 -10.47
N GLY A 164 -0.85 -11.08 -11.15
CA GLY A 164 -1.35 -10.43 -12.35
C GLY A 164 -1.86 -9.02 -12.04
N LYS A 165 -2.72 -8.85 -11.04
CA LYS A 165 -3.28 -7.53 -10.71
C LYS A 165 -2.19 -6.50 -10.40
N VAL A 166 -1.16 -6.89 -9.65
CA VAL A 166 -0.02 -6.02 -9.34
C VAL A 166 0.76 -5.66 -10.60
N ALA A 167 0.98 -6.61 -11.52
CA ALA A 167 1.67 -6.35 -12.78
C ALA A 167 0.87 -5.51 -13.79
N GLU A 168 -0.48 -5.56 -13.74
CA GLU A 168 -1.35 -4.65 -14.51
C GLU A 168 -1.22 -3.20 -14.02
N VAL A 169 -1.24 -3.01 -12.70
CA VAL A 169 -1.14 -1.69 -12.06
C VAL A 169 0.27 -1.11 -12.15
N PHE A 170 1.29 -1.94 -11.87
CA PHE A 170 2.69 -1.54 -11.81
C PHE A 170 3.49 -2.28 -12.88
N VAL A 171 3.65 -1.66 -14.04
CA VAL A 171 4.35 -2.24 -15.20
C VAL A 171 5.80 -2.60 -14.88
N SER A 172 6.43 -1.83 -14.01
CA SER A 172 7.80 -2.06 -13.53
C SER A 172 7.93 -3.25 -12.59
N ALA A 173 6.83 -3.91 -12.19
CA ALA A 173 6.88 -5.04 -11.28
C ALA A 173 7.83 -6.13 -11.79
N TYR A 174 8.58 -6.74 -10.88
CA TYR A 174 9.37 -7.92 -11.12
C TYR A 174 9.12 -8.94 -10.01
N PRO A 175 8.77 -10.19 -10.33
CA PRO A 175 8.50 -10.70 -11.69
C PRO A 175 7.20 -10.12 -12.30
N ASN A 176 7.20 -9.92 -13.63
CA ASN A 176 6.02 -9.55 -14.41
C ASN A 176 5.63 -10.69 -15.37
N PRO A 177 4.40 -11.23 -15.28
CA PRO A 177 3.94 -12.27 -16.20
C PRO A 177 3.59 -11.76 -17.61
N PHE A 178 3.38 -10.45 -17.80
CA PHE A 178 2.80 -9.90 -19.03
C PHE A 178 3.79 -9.20 -19.94
N ALA A 179 4.93 -8.81 -19.38
CA ALA A 179 5.98 -8.12 -20.09
C ALA A 179 7.34 -8.70 -19.70
N PRO A 180 8.33 -8.72 -20.61
CA PRO A 180 9.70 -9.02 -20.26
C PRO A 180 10.26 -7.88 -19.39
N SER A 181 9.92 -7.88 -18.10
CA SER A 181 10.53 -7.02 -17.10
C SER A 181 11.89 -7.61 -16.76
N ARG A 182 12.99 -6.93 -17.12
CA ARG A 182 14.31 -7.33 -16.63
C ARG A 182 14.42 -6.96 -15.16
N ARG A 183 14.87 -7.91 -14.34
CA ARG A 183 15.32 -7.64 -12.98
C ARG A 183 16.43 -6.59 -13.02
N SER A 184 16.16 -5.38 -12.52
CA SER A 184 17.23 -4.39 -12.34
C SER A 184 17.98 -4.62 -11.03
N PHE A 185 19.17 -4.05 -10.91
CA PHE A 185 19.93 -4.04 -9.66
C PHE A 185 19.10 -3.45 -8.51
N GLU A 186 18.34 -2.38 -8.76
CA GLU A 186 17.48 -1.75 -7.75
C GLU A 186 16.38 -2.69 -7.25
N HIS A 187 15.76 -3.49 -8.12
CA HIS A 187 14.78 -4.49 -7.67
C HIS A 187 15.40 -5.46 -6.67
N LEU A 188 16.62 -5.92 -6.96
CA LEU A 188 17.34 -6.84 -6.09
C LEU A 188 17.75 -6.19 -4.77
N SER A 189 18.25 -4.96 -4.81
CA SER A 189 18.62 -4.22 -3.59
C SER A 189 17.40 -3.98 -2.69
N VAL A 190 16.27 -3.58 -3.26
CA VAL A 190 15.00 -3.43 -2.51
C VAL A 190 14.54 -4.76 -1.92
N ALA A 191 14.56 -5.83 -2.71
CA ALA A 191 14.16 -7.15 -2.24
C ALA A 191 15.04 -7.64 -1.09
N ARG A 192 16.37 -7.51 -1.21
CA ARG A 192 17.33 -7.86 -0.15
C ARG A 192 17.07 -7.07 1.13
N GLU A 193 16.84 -5.78 1.04
CA GLU A 193 16.55 -4.95 2.22
C GLU A 193 15.24 -5.31 2.91
N ILE A 194 14.20 -5.59 2.13
CA ILE A 194 12.92 -6.06 2.66
C ILE A 194 13.10 -7.42 3.34
N MET A 195 13.79 -8.36 2.70
CA MET A 195 14.03 -9.67 3.29
C MET A 195 15.01 -9.61 4.46
N ARG A 196 15.89 -8.62 4.56
CA ARG A 196 16.77 -8.46 5.71
C ARG A 196 16.02 -7.97 6.95
N SER A 197 15.14 -6.98 6.78
CA SER A 197 14.63 -6.18 7.90
C SER A 197 13.12 -6.25 8.12
N HIS A 198 12.35 -6.70 7.12
CA HIS A 198 10.89 -6.52 7.08
C HIS A 198 10.08 -7.79 6.83
N ARG A 199 10.67 -8.99 6.93
CA ARG A 199 9.95 -10.28 6.76
C ARG A 199 8.69 -10.40 7.62
N HIS A 200 8.79 -9.92 8.86
CA HIS A 200 7.69 -9.91 9.84
C HIS A 200 6.45 -9.12 9.36
N VAL A 201 6.61 -8.17 8.42
CA VAL A 201 5.50 -7.36 7.89
C VAL A 201 4.48 -8.22 7.15
N PHE A 202 4.93 -9.32 6.55
CA PHE A 202 4.10 -10.25 5.80
C PHE A 202 4.06 -11.66 6.43
N GLY A 203 4.36 -11.77 7.73
CA GLY A 203 4.23 -13.02 8.48
C GLY A 203 5.14 -14.15 7.99
N VAL A 204 6.34 -13.78 7.53
CA VAL A 204 7.41 -14.71 7.14
C VAL A 204 8.44 -14.80 8.25
N ASP A 205 8.82 -16.01 8.62
CA ASP A 205 9.83 -16.26 9.65
C ASP A 205 11.27 -16.01 9.14
N ARG A 206 12.22 -15.90 10.06
CA ARG A 206 13.65 -15.78 9.74
C ARG A 206 14.22 -17.05 9.08
N ALA A 207 13.68 -18.21 9.38
CA ALA A 207 14.11 -19.49 8.81
C ALA A 207 13.76 -19.65 7.32
N ALA A 208 12.75 -18.91 6.82
CA ALA A 208 12.35 -18.95 5.42
C ALA A 208 13.52 -18.54 4.50
N GLY A 209 13.69 -19.26 3.38
CA GLY A 209 14.69 -18.93 2.37
C GLY A 209 14.26 -17.77 1.46
N PHE A 210 15.21 -17.21 0.71
CA PHE A 210 14.91 -16.27 -0.37
C PHE A 210 15.76 -16.58 -1.61
N ASP A 211 15.09 -17.00 -2.67
CA ASP A 211 15.66 -17.19 -3.99
C ASP A 211 15.69 -15.84 -4.73
N GLU A 212 16.85 -15.20 -4.72
CA GLU A 212 17.08 -13.90 -5.35
C GLU A 212 17.00 -13.92 -6.88
N ALA A 213 17.17 -15.09 -7.51
CA ALA A 213 17.09 -15.19 -8.96
C ALA A 213 15.62 -15.12 -9.41
N ARG A 214 14.74 -15.80 -8.70
CA ARG A 214 13.31 -15.91 -9.02
C ARG A 214 12.41 -14.96 -8.23
N PHE A 215 12.96 -14.30 -7.21
CA PHE A 215 12.22 -13.48 -6.24
C PHE A 215 11.16 -14.32 -5.51
N VAL A 216 11.55 -15.52 -5.09
CA VAL A 216 10.68 -16.45 -4.38
C VAL A 216 11.13 -16.56 -2.93
N ILE A 217 10.22 -16.31 -2.01
CA ILE A 217 10.38 -16.61 -0.59
C ILE A 217 9.98 -18.06 -0.41
N THR A 218 10.91 -18.91 0.00
CA THR A 218 10.64 -20.33 0.19
C THR A 218 10.17 -20.60 1.61
N ASP A 219 9.15 -21.44 1.76
CA ASP A 219 8.56 -21.77 3.08
C ASP A 219 8.06 -20.52 3.82
N ALA A 220 7.30 -19.68 3.12
CA ALA A 220 6.90 -18.35 3.55
C ALA A 220 5.87 -18.35 4.71
N TYR A 221 5.15 -19.45 4.91
CA TYR A 221 3.96 -19.45 5.75
C TYR A 221 4.22 -19.68 7.25
N THR A 222 5.47 -19.97 7.62
CA THR A 222 5.89 -20.37 8.97
C THR A 222 5.90 -19.25 10.02
N GLY A 223 5.69 -17.98 9.63
CA GLY A 223 5.76 -16.80 10.52
C GLY A 223 4.39 -16.29 11.00
N GLY A 224 3.38 -17.16 11.10
CA GLY A 224 2.02 -16.80 11.52
C GLY A 224 1.08 -16.44 10.36
N SER A 225 1.49 -16.69 9.12
CA SER A 225 0.65 -16.50 7.93
C SER A 225 0.00 -17.81 7.44
N ASP A 226 0.21 -18.96 8.11
CA ASP A 226 -0.29 -20.30 7.76
C ASP A 226 -1.76 -20.33 7.32
N ASN A 227 -2.60 -19.55 8.01
CA ASN A 227 -4.03 -19.42 7.72
C ASN A 227 -4.37 -18.85 6.33
N LEU A 228 -3.39 -18.30 5.63
CA LEU A 228 -3.48 -17.71 4.30
C LEU A 228 -2.95 -18.64 3.20
N LYS A 229 -2.25 -19.73 3.57
CA LYS A 229 -1.67 -20.69 2.63
C LYS A 229 -2.78 -21.33 1.79
N LYS A 230 -2.58 -21.40 0.48
CA LYS A 230 -3.51 -22.03 -0.47
C LYS A 230 -2.76 -23.04 -1.31
N THR A 231 -3.46 -24.06 -1.78
CA THR A 231 -2.97 -24.85 -2.91
C THR A 231 -3.08 -24.05 -4.21
N PHE A 232 -2.39 -24.50 -5.26
CA PHE A 232 -2.57 -23.89 -6.58
C PHE A 232 -4.05 -23.96 -6.97
N ASP A 233 -4.73 -25.09 -6.83
CA ASP A 233 -6.11 -25.27 -7.31
C ASP A 233 -7.12 -24.38 -6.58
N GLU A 234 -6.93 -24.14 -5.28
CA GLU A 234 -7.75 -23.22 -4.49
C GLU A 234 -7.44 -21.73 -4.77
N ALA A 235 -6.21 -21.42 -5.19
CA ALA A 235 -5.79 -20.05 -5.41
C ALA A 235 -6.53 -19.42 -6.61
N PRO A 236 -7.20 -18.26 -6.41
CA PRO A 236 -7.91 -17.57 -7.49
C PRO A 236 -7.03 -17.34 -8.72
N LYS A 237 -7.54 -17.74 -9.89
CA LYS A 237 -6.85 -17.61 -11.17
C LYS A 237 -6.99 -16.21 -11.74
N HIS A 238 -5.95 -15.77 -12.42
CA HIS A 238 -6.01 -14.60 -13.26
C HIS A 238 -6.68 -14.93 -14.59
N ARG A 239 -7.37 -13.96 -15.19
CA ARG A 239 -7.99 -14.09 -16.52
C ARG A 239 -6.98 -14.36 -17.64
N ASP A 240 -5.78 -13.80 -17.51
CA ASP A 240 -4.66 -14.03 -18.44
C ASP A 240 -3.82 -15.20 -17.92
N ALA A 241 -3.75 -16.26 -18.72
CA ALA A 241 -3.09 -17.52 -18.38
C ALA A 241 -1.59 -17.37 -18.05
N ARG A 242 -0.91 -16.33 -18.54
CA ARG A 242 0.51 -16.12 -18.28
C ARG A 242 0.82 -15.94 -16.80
N ALA A 243 -0.07 -15.27 -16.05
CA ALA A 243 0.07 -15.14 -14.60
C ALA A 243 -0.13 -16.48 -13.87
N ASN A 244 -1.08 -17.29 -14.35
CA ASN A 244 -1.32 -18.63 -13.81
C ASN A 244 -0.13 -19.55 -14.03
N GLU A 245 0.45 -19.50 -15.23
CA GLU A 245 1.57 -20.35 -15.61
C GLU A 245 2.86 -19.96 -14.89
N LEU A 246 3.12 -18.66 -14.71
CA LEU A 246 4.25 -18.18 -13.91
C LEU A 246 4.20 -18.75 -12.47
N CYS A 247 3.04 -18.65 -11.82
CA CYS A 247 2.84 -19.21 -10.48
C CYS A 247 3.01 -20.73 -10.45
N ARG A 248 2.38 -21.44 -11.38
CA ARG A 248 2.45 -22.91 -11.45
C ARG A 248 3.88 -23.40 -11.62
N ARG A 249 4.67 -22.73 -12.46
CA ARG A 249 6.03 -23.15 -12.80
C ARG A 249 7.05 -22.85 -11.70
N GLU A 250 6.94 -21.69 -11.06
CA GLU A 250 8.02 -21.19 -10.19
C GLU A 250 7.80 -21.49 -8.70
N LEU A 251 6.56 -21.68 -8.25
CA LEU A 251 6.22 -21.83 -6.83
C LEU A 251 6.00 -23.29 -6.44
N ASP A 252 6.63 -23.70 -5.34
CA ASP A 252 6.24 -24.92 -4.63
C ASP A 252 5.14 -24.61 -3.60
N TYR A 253 3.89 -24.87 -3.98
CA TYR A 253 2.72 -24.69 -3.11
C TYR A 253 2.70 -25.64 -1.91
N ARG A 254 3.34 -26.81 -1.99
CA ARG A 254 3.40 -27.77 -0.88
C ARG A 254 4.34 -27.25 0.19
N ARG A 255 5.52 -26.77 -0.21
CA ARG A 255 6.43 -26.05 0.69
C ARG A 255 5.77 -24.77 1.20
N GLY A 256 5.05 -24.05 0.35
CA GLY A 256 4.41 -22.78 0.70
C GLY A 256 5.27 -21.60 0.27
N ASP A 257 5.66 -21.61 -1.00
CA ASP A 257 6.44 -20.54 -1.59
C ASP A 257 5.55 -19.35 -1.97
N ASP A 258 6.06 -18.13 -1.78
CA ASP A 258 5.44 -16.90 -2.26
C ASP A 258 6.40 -16.13 -3.16
N PHE A 259 5.88 -15.42 -4.16
CA PHE A 259 6.66 -14.40 -4.83
C PHE A 259 6.79 -13.15 -3.97
N LEU A 260 7.98 -12.55 -3.95
CA LEU A 260 8.19 -11.15 -3.57
C LEU A 260 8.24 -10.30 -4.83
N GLN A 261 7.11 -9.75 -5.27
CA GLN A 261 7.10 -8.79 -6.37
C GLN A 261 7.58 -7.42 -5.89
N ILE A 262 8.56 -6.85 -6.58
CA ILE A 262 9.03 -5.49 -6.37
C ILE A 262 8.66 -4.64 -7.58
N ALA A 263 8.12 -3.45 -7.38
CA ALA A 263 7.84 -2.49 -8.44
C ALA A 263 8.26 -1.07 -8.05
N CYS A 264 8.36 -0.19 -9.03
CA CYS A 264 8.57 1.24 -8.82
C CYS A 264 7.40 2.04 -9.39
N LEU A 265 6.73 2.82 -8.54
CA LEU A 265 5.74 3.80 -8.95
C LEU A 265 6.45 5.13 -9.24
N ASP A 266 6.60 5.44 -10.52
CA ASP A 266 7.10 6.71 -11.03
C ASP A 266 5.99 7.51 -11.74
N LEU A 267 6.34 8.68 -12.28
CA LEU A 267 5.37 9.55 -12.94
C LEU A 267 4.74 8.90 -14.18
N ALA A 268 5.53 8.11 -14.94
CA ALA A 268 5.05 7.42 -16.13
C ALA A 268 4.01 6.34 -15.76
N SER A 269 4.31 5.55 -14.74
CA SER A 269 3.44 4.51 -14.21
C SER A 269 2.17 5.12 -13.58
N ALA A 270 2.32 6.22 -12.82
CA ALA A 270 1.20 6.94 -12.25
C ALA A 270 0.25 7.50 -13.31
N ARG A 271 0.79 8.12 -14.37
CA ARG A 271 0.00 8.60 -15.51
C ARG A 271 -0.74 7.45 -16.19
N LYS A 272 -0.05 6.33 -16.46
CA LYS A 272 -0.64 5.17 -17.12
C LYS A 272 -1.80 4.58 -16.30
N TYR A 273 -1.62 4.46 -14.99
CA TYR A 273 -2.64 4.00 -14.07
C TYR A 273 -3.88 4.90 -14.09
N LEU A 274 -3.69 6.22 -13.96
CA LEU A 274 -4.79 7.20 -13.99
C LEU A 274 -5.60 7.15 -15.29
N LEU A 275 -4.95 6.88 -16.42
CA LEU A 275 -5.61 6.82 -17.73
C LEU A 275 -6.30 5.50 -18.03
N ARG A 276 -5.83 4.38 -17.46
CA ARG A 276 -6.31 3.03 -17.81
C ARG A 276 -7.21 2.38 -16.76
N GLU A 277 -6.88 2.56 -15.49
CA GLU A 277 -7.51 1.81 -14.39
C GLU A 277 -8.59 2.61 -13.64
N VAL A 278 -8.49 3.95 -13.67
CA VAL A 278 -9.43 4.82 -12.94
C VAL A 278 -10.68 5.08 -13.81
N PRO A 279 -11.90 4.80 -13.31
CA PRO A 279 -13.13 5.16 -14.00
C PRO A 279 -13.22 6.66 -14.25
N ARG A 280 -13.70 7.05 -15.43
CA ARG A 280 -13.77 8.46 -15.85
C ARG A 280 -14.57 9.33 -14.88
N ASP A 281 -15.65 8.77 -14.33
CA ASP A 281 -16.52 9.47 -13.38
C ASP A 281 -15.84 9.78 -12.04
N SER A 282 -14.81 8.99 -11.67
CA SER A 282 -14.05 9.19 -10.44
C SER A 282 -12.86 10.17 -10.60
N LEU A 283 -12.46 10.48 -11.84
CA LEU A 283 -11.30 11.33 -12.13
C LEU A 283 -11.40 12.74 -11.53
N PRO A 284 -12.54 13.47 -11.62
CA PRO A 284 -12.64 14.81 -11.04
C PRO A 284 -12.43 14.83 -9.52
N ALA A 285 -12.98 13.84 -8.82
CA ALA A 285 -12.81 13.71 -7.37
C ALA A 285 -11.35 13.45 -6.99
N ILE A 286 -10.67 12.59 -7.74
CA ILE A 286 -9.24 12.31 -7.55
C ILE A 286 -8.40 13.54 -7.86
N LEU A 287 -8.67 14.23 -8.97
CA LEU A 287 -7.95 15.44 -9.36
C LEU A 287 -8.10 16.54 -8.30
N TYR A 288 -9.30 16.71 -7.72
CA TYR A 288 -9.52 17.63 -6.62
C TYR A 288 -8.67 17.28 -5.39
N GLN A 289 -8.63 15.99 -4.99
CA GLN A 289 -7.81 15.55 -3.85
C GLN A 289 -6.31 15.73 -4.13
N VAL A 290 -5.87 15.41 -5.34
CA VAL A 290 -4.48 15.62 -5.78
C VAL A 290 -4.12 17.11 -5.78
N ALA A 291 -4.99 17.97 -6.31
CA ALA A 291 -4.80 19.41 -6.29
C ALA A 291 -4.75 19.95 -4.85
N PHE A 292 -5.62 19.46 -3.97
CA PHE A 292 -5.60 19.81 -2.55
C PHE A 292 -4.28 19.39 -1.86
N LEU A 293 -3.82 18.16 -2.10
CA LEU A 293 -2.53 17.68 -1.60
C LEU A 293 -1.36 18.49 -2.18
N ALA A 294 -1.42 18.85 -3.46
CA ALA A 294 -0.41 19.64 -4.15
C ALA A 294 -0.36 21.08 -3.63
N VAL A 295 -1.50 21.72 -3.34
CA VAL A 295 -1.56 23.05 -2.71
C VAL A 295 -0.88 23.03 -1.36
N GLY A 296 -1.14 22.01 -0.53
CA GLY A 296 -0.41 21.81 0.74
C GLY A 296 1.10 21.71 0.53
N ARG A 297 1.55 21.06 -0.54
CA ARG A 297 2.97 20.88 -0.86
C ARG A 297 3.58 21.97 -1.75
N ILE A 298 2.84 22.96 -2.24
CA ILE A 298 3.41 24.16 -2.89
C ILE A 298 3.53 25.26 -1.82
N THR A 299 2.50 25.39 -0.98
CA THR A 299 2.51 26.31 0.16
C THR A 299 3.59 25.94 1.18
N LEU A 300 3.74 24.67 1.58
CA LEU A 300 4.76 24.28 2.56
C LEU A 300 6.20 24.60 2.12
N PRO A 301 6.69 24.22 0.92
CA PRO A 301 8.00 24.62 0.45
C PRO A 301 8.16 26.12 0.34
N LEU A 302 7.15 26.88 -0.10
CA LEU A 302 7.21 28.35 -0.06
C LEU A 302 7.38 28.87 1.38
N PHE A 303 6.68 28.28 2.35
CA PHE A 303 6.85 28.58 3.77
C PHE A 303 8.21 28.13 4.34
N HIS A 304 8.72 26.95 3.95
CA HIS A 304 10.03 26.44 4.36
C HIS A 304 11.17 27.23 3.71
N TRP A 305 11.00 27.70 2.48
CA TRP A 305 11.97 28.53 1.77
C TRP A 305 12.08 29.90 2.43
N LEU A 306 10.94 30.47 2.85
CA LEU A 306 10.83 31.69 3.66
C LEU A 306 11.20 31.49 5.15
N ASN A 307 11.33 30.25 5.62
CA ASN A 307 11.75 29.95 6.99
C ASN A 307 13.27 29.69 7.03
N PRO A 308 14.07 30.60 7.59
CA PRO A 308 15.54 30.49 7.56
C PRO A 308 16.12 29.38 8.46
N ARG A 309 15.28 28.62 9.19
CA ARG A 309 15.71 27.66 10.22
C ARG A 309 15.75 26.20 9.77
N GLU A 310 15.25 25.86 8.58
CA GLU A 310 15.24 24.47 8.11
C GLU A 310 16.30 24.18 7.03
N PRO A 311 17.05 23.06 7.15
CA PRO A 311 18.05 22.64 6.17
C PRO A 311 17.39 22.05 4.91
N MET A 312 17.98 22.30 3.74
CA MET A 312 17.41 21.94 2.43
C MET A 312 18.44 21.25 1.53
N GLY A 313 19.15 20.25 2.09
CA GLY A 313 20.18 19.49 1.37
C GLY A 313 21.26 20.40 0.79
N ASP A 314 21.59 20.21 -0.48
CA ASP A 314 22.63 20.98 -1.19
C ASP A 314 22.33 22.48 -1.30
N LEU A 315 21.06 22.89 -1.19
CA LEU A 315 20.64 24.30 -1.29
C LEU A 315 20.77 25.06 0.03
N ARG A 316 20.81 24.35 1.17
CA ARG A 316 21.02 24.95 2.50
C ARG A 316 21.55 23.88 3.45
N ALA A 317 22.87 23.85 3.60
CA ALA A 317 23.56 22.92 4.48
C ALA A 317 23.04 23.02 5.92
N ARG A 318 22.99 21.89 6.60
CA ARG A 318 22.67 21.83 8.03
C ARG A 318 23.71 22.65 8.78
N LYS A 319 23.30 23.56 9.66
CA LYS A 319 24.23 24.14 10.63
C LYS A 319 24.75 23.00 11.49
N SER A 320 26.04 22.70 11.38
CA SER A 320 26.73 21.81 12.30
C SER A 320 26.55 22.32 13.73
N PRO A 321 26.45 21.41 14.73
CA PRO A 321 26.19 21.77 16.12
C PRO A 321 27.20 22.76 16.70
#